data_AF-A0A966EP88-F1
#
_entry.id   AF-A0A966EP88-F1
#
_cell.length_a   1.000
_cell.length_b   1.000
_cell.length_c   1.000
_cell.angle_alpha   90.00
_cell.angle_beta   90.00
_cell.angle_gamma   90.00
#
_symmetry.space_group_name_H-M   'P 1'
#
loop_
_entity.id
_entity.type
_entity.pdbx_description
1 polymer ?
#
loop_
_entity_poly.entity_id
_entity_poly.type
_entity_poly.pdbx_seq_one_letter_code
_entity_poly.pdbx_strand_id
1 'polypeptide(L)'
;NNTIASFSPSLTDARSLAVYHTDPLPTSTVKAPADYWVRPEGEHIVMGVFEGSKGEQFIVLGNRDIGSHREVILNFTDKVKSIQYMNKKDRKWVEGRLINDRGKSIFKLKLSQGDAELIKVVLGN
;
A
#
# COMPACT_ATOMS: atom_id res chain seq x y z
N ASN A 1 2.76 16.73 -8.61
CA ASN A 1 1.53 15.96 -8.39
C ASN A 1 1.35 14.89 -9.48
N ASN A 2 2.38 14.07 -9.76
CA ASN A 2 2.45 13.21 -10.97
C ASN A 2 2.52 11.70 -10.68
N THR A 3 2.53 11.27 -9.42
CA THR A 3 2.82 9.87 -9.06
C THR A 3 1.63 8.93 -9.29
N ILE A 4 0.38 9.44 -9.25
CA ILE A 4 -0.81 8.63 -9.59
C ILE A 4 -0.90 8.37 -11.10
N ALA A 5 -0.46 9.32 -11.93
CA ALA A 5 -0.54 9.20 -13.40
C ALA A 5 0.37 8.09 -13.97
N SER A 6 1.44 7.71 -13.27
CA SER A 6 2.29 6.57 -13.66
C SER A 6 1.63 5.21 -13.39
N PHE A 7 0.64 5.16 -12.50
CA PHE A 7 -0.11 3.95 -12.17
C PHE A 7 -1.37 3.78 -13.03
N SER A 8 -1.70 4.78 -13.87
CA SER A 8 -2.98 4.90 -14.56
C SER A 8 -3.49 3.60 -15.17
N PRO A 9 -2.75 2.82 -16.00
CA PRO A 9 -3.33 1.64 -16.64
C PRO A 9 -3.79 0.55 -15.67
N SER A 10 -3.16 0.42 -14.50
CA SER A 10 -3.50 -0.60 -13.50
C SER A 10 -4.61 -0.16 -12.55
N LEU A 11 -4.89 1.14 -12.48
CA LEU A 11 -5.91 1.72 -11.61
C LEU A 11 -7.08 2.35 -12.38
N THR A 12 -7.06 2.40 -13.72
CA THR A 12 -8.11 3.03 -14.55
C THR A 12 -9.51 2.56 -14.19
N ASP A 13 -9.66 1.26 -13.91
CA ASP A 13 -10.95 0.65 -13.56
C ASP A 13 -11.06 0.31 -12.06
N ALA A 14 -10.13 0.81 -11.24
CA ALA A 14 -10.11 0.53 -9.80
C ALA A 14 -10.92 1.57 -9.03
N ARG A 15 -11.79 1.09 -8.13
CA ARG A 15 -12.60 1.94 -7.25
C ARG A 15 -11.83 2.25 -5.98
N SER A 16 -11.68 3.53 -5.64
CA SER A 16 -11.15 3.94 -4.34
C SER A 16 -12.10 3.52 -3.22
N LEU A 17 -11.58 2.77 -2.24
CA LEU A 17 -12.33 2.30 -1.07
C LEU A 17 -12.10 3.20 0.14
N ALA A 18 -10.83 3.52 0.42
CA ALA A 18 -10.46 4.25 1.61
C ALA A 18 -9.08 4.89 1.47
N VAL A 19 -8.83 5.92 2.26
CA VAL A 19 -7.51 6.54 2.41
C VAL A 19 -7.20 6.71 3.90
N TYR A 20 -6.05 6.21 4.33
CA TYR A 20 -5.59 6.25 5.71
C TYR A 20 -4.19 6.84 5.80
N HIS A 21 -3.85 7.39 6.96
CA HIS A 21 -2.57 8.03 7.22
C HIS A 21 -1.95 7.46 8.50
N THR A 22 -0.63 7.47 8.57
CA THR A 22 0.10 7.23 9.81
C THR A 22 0.59 8.52 10.44
N ASP A 23 1.11 8.44 11.67
CA ASP A 23 1.57 9.62 12.39
C ASP A 23 2.79 10.29 11.73
N PRO A 24 2.96 11.60 11.91
CA PRO A 24 1.96 12.54 12.40
C PRO A 24 0.81 12.66 11.39
N LEU A 25 -0.42 12.62 11.92
CA LEU A 25 -1.64 12.72 11.11
C LEU A 25 -1.81 14.15 10.60
N PRO A 26 -1.93 14.36 9.28
CA PRO A 26 -2.38 15.63 8.73
C PRO A 26 -3.77 16.01 9.26
N THR A 27 -4.07 17.30 9.26
CA THR A 27 -5.39 17.84 9.59
C THR A 27 -6.48 17.13 8.79
N SER A 28 -7.55 16.72 9.48
CA SER A 28 -8.71 16.05 8.90
C SER A 28 -8.44 14.70 8.23
N THR A 29 -7.36 14.01 8.62
CA THR A 29 -7.07 12.63 8.19
C THR A 29 -7.24 11.63 9.32
N VAL A 30 -7.34 10.35 8.98
CA VAL A 30 -7.62 9.28 9.94
C VAL A 30 -6.65 8.12 9.76
N LYS A 31 -6.41 7.38 10.86
CA LYS A 31 -5.71 6.09 10.85
C LYS A 31 -6.63 5.00 10.31
N ALA A 32 -6.03 3.93 9.80
CA ALA A 32 -6.77 2.71 9.51
C ALA A 32 -7.40 2.16 10.81
N PRO A 33 -8.68 1.74 10.79
CA PRO A 33 -9.31 1.05 11.91
C PRO A 33 -8.50 -0.17 12.35
N ALA A 34 -8.59 -0.52 13.64
CA ALA A 34 -7.78 -1.60 14.21
C ALA A 34 -8.09 -2.98 13.62
N ASP A 35 -9.34 -3.15 13.17
CA ASP A 35 -9.96 -4.33 12.56
C ASP A 35 -9.96 -4.28 11.03
N TYR A 36 -9.38 -3.24 10.42
CA TYR A 36 -9.28 -3.17 8.96
C TYR A 36 -8.27 -4.20 8.42
N TRP A 37 -8.56 -4.75 7.24
CA TRP A 37 -7.85 -5.91 6.68
C TRP A 37 -6.34 -5.69 6.42
N VAL A 38 -5.94 -4.43 6.26
CA VAL A 38 -4.54 -4.01 6.10
C VAL A 38 -4.25 -2.75 6.91
N ARG A 39 -3.14 -2.76 7.65
CA ARG A 39 -2.72 -1.63 8.49
C ARG A 39 -1.28 -1.22 8.17
N PRO A 40 -1.03 0.06 7.84
CA PRO A 40 0.31 0.58 7.67
C PRO A 40 0.90 0.97 9.03
N GLU A 41 2.14 0.57 9.26
CA GLU A 41 3.01 1.06 10.33
C GLU A 41 4.23 1.74 9.71
N GLY A 42 4.74 2.76 10.39
CA GLY A 42 5.75 3.69 9.87
C GLY A 42 5.26 5.12 9.95
N GLU A 43 6.15 6.09 9.85
CA GLU A 43 5.81 7.51 9.97
C GLU A 43 5.62 8.18 8.62
N HIS A 44 4.79 9.21 8.57
CA HIS A 44 4.55 10.05 7.40
C HIS A 44 4.01 9.29 6.17
N ILE A 45 3.30 8.19 6.38
CA ILE A 45 2.74 7.39 5.29
C ILE A 45 1.31 7.83 4.98
N VAL A 46 0.94 7.78 3.70
CA VAL A 46 -0.44 7.74 3.23
C VAL A 46 -0.68 6.41 2.53
N MET A 47 -1.82 5.77 2.83
CA MET A 47 -2.24 4.51 2.24
C MET A 47 -3.60 4.70 1.58
N GLY A 48 -3.64 4.61 0.25
CA GLY A 48 -4.88 4.48 -0.50
C GLY A 48 -5.19 3.00 -0.76
N VAL A 49 -6.44 2.60 -0.59
CA VAL A 49 -6.91 1.23 -0.85
C VAL A 49 -7.95 1.26 -1.96
N PHE A 50 -7.79 0.40 -2.94
CA PHE A 50 -8.62 0.35 -4.13
C PHE A 50 -9.01 -1.09 -4.47
N GLU A 51 -10.16 -1.25 -5.08
CA GLU A 51 -10.66 -2.53 -5.57
C GLU A 51 -10.72 -2.51 -7.10
N GLY A 52 -10.08 -3.49 -7.74
CA GLY A 52 -10.17 -3.72 -9.17
C GLY A 52 -11.49 -4.32 -9.59
N SER A 53 -11.80 -4.26 -10.88
CA SER A 53 -13.05 -4.78 -11.46
C SER A 53 -13.23 -6.30 -11.33
N LYS A 54 -12.17 -7.06 -11.02
CA LYS A 54 -12.23 -8.52 -10.79
C LYS A 54 -12.00 -8.90 -9.32
N GLY A 55 -12.18 -7.94 -8.40
CA GLY A 55 -12.02 -8.13 -6.96
C GLY A 55 -10.56 -8.11 -6.47
N GLU A 56 -9.61 -7.71 -7.33
CA GLU A 56 -8.23 -7.52 -6.90
C GLU A 56 -8.10 -6.36 -5.91
N GLN A 57 -7.31 -6.53 -4.85
CA GLN A 57 -7.03 -5.46 -3.91
C GLN A 57 -5.75 -4.74 -4.31
N PHE A 58 -5.82 -3.43 -4.46
CA PHE A 58 -4.68 -2.58 -4.73
C PHE A 58 -4.45 -1.63 -3.56
N ILE A 59 -3.18 -1.41 -3.23
CA ILE A 59 -2.74 -0.49 -2.19
C ILE A 59 -1.72 0.45 -2.81
N VAL A 60 -1.94 1.75 -2.64
CA VAL A 60 -0.93 2.78 -2.92
C VAL A 60 -0.36 3.24 -1.61
N LEU A 61 0.96 3.10 -1.43
CA LEU A 61 1.67 3.66 -0.27
C LEU A 61 2.53 4.82 -0.70
N GLY A 62 2.24 6.00 -0.17
CA GLY A 62 3.01 7.21 -0.40
C GLY A 62 3.78 7.65 0.82
N ASN A 63 5.04 8.02 0.62
CA ASN A 63 5.84 8.72 1.61
C ASN A 63 5.55 10.23 1.50
N ARG A 64 4.94 10.80 2.54
CA ARG A 64 4.64 12.24 2.61
C ARG A 64 5.86 13.07 3.01
N ASP A 65 6.93 12.43 3.48
CA ASP A 65 8.20 13.09 3.77
C ASP A 65 9.03 13.23 2.49
N ILE A 66 9.29 14.48 2.10
CA ILE A 66 10.09 14.82 0.92
C ILE A 66 11.58 14.95 1.23
N GLY A 67 11.98 14.92 2.50
CA GLY A 67 13.36 15.09 2.96
C GLY A 67 14.05 13.78 3.31
N SER A 68 13.30 12.70 3.60
CA SER A 68 13.89 11.40 3.90
C SER A 68 13.13 10.23 3.30
N HIS A 69 13.84 9.12 3.11
CA HIS A 69 13.19 7.83 2.89
C HIS A 69 12.45 7.38 4.15
N ARG A 70 11.42 6.55 3.97
CA ARG A 70 10.67 5.94 5.08
C ARG A 70 10.51 4.44 4.86
N GLU A 71 10.64 3.67 5.92
CA GLU A 71 10.23 2.26 5.92
C GLU A 71 8.76 2.19 6.33
N VAL A 72 8.01 1.33 5.64
CA VAL A 72 6.62 1.04 5.97
C VAL A 72 6.43 -0.46 6.07
N ILE A 73 5.65 -0.86 7.08
CA ILE A 73 5.26 -2.23 7.32
C ILE A 73 3.75 -2.32 7.11
N LEU A 74 3.30 -3.15 6.18
CA LEU A 74 1.91 -3.54 6.06
C LEU A 74 1.66 -4.78 6.89
N ASN A 75 0.74 -4.68 7.83
CA ASN A 75 0.22 -5.79 8.62
C ASN A 75 -1.14 -6.18 8.07
N PHE A 76 -1.30 -7.44 7.65
CA PHE A 76 -2.55 -7.97 7.15
C PHE A 76 -3.20 -8.84 8.23
N THR A 77 -4.48 -8.58 8.52
CA THR A 77 -5.28 -9.45 9.40
C THR A 77 -5.78 -10.67 8.66
N ASP A 78 -6.07 -10.50 7.37
CA ASP A 78 -6.54 -11.55 6.49
C ASP A 78 -5.35 -12.33 5.94
N LYS A 79 -5.59 -13.60 5.60
CA LYS A 79 -4.57 -14.44 4.97
C LYS A 79 -4.23 -13.87 3.61
N VAL A 80 -2.97 -13.55 3.37
CA VAL A 80 -2.50 -13.09 2.06
C VAL A 80 -1.88 -14.26 1.30
N LYS A 81 -2.41 -14.54 0.10
CA LYS A 81 -1.88 -15.58 -0.79
C LYS A 81 -0.62 -15.12 -1.51
N SER A 82 -0.65 -13.89 -2.05
CA SER A 82 0.51 -13.28 -2.69
C SER A 82 0.44 -11.76 -2.64
N ILE A 83 1.61 -11.13 -2.75
CA ILE A 83 1.75 -9.69 -2.85
C ILE A 83 2.75 -9.37 -3.96
N GLN A 84 2.40 -8.40 -4.78
CA GLN A 84 3.24 -7.92 -5.86
C GLN A 84 3.32 -6.40 -5.78
N TYR A 85 4.43 -5.82 -6.22
CA TYR A 85 4.56 -4.37 -6.35
C TYR A 85 5.01 -4.00 -7.75
N MET A 86 4.58 -2.84 -8.22
CA MET A 86 4.88 -2.36 -9.56
C MET A 86 6.30 -1.79 -9.60
N ASN A 87 7.19 -2.39 -10.41
CA ASN A 87 8.45 -1.76 -10.74
C ASN A 87 8.20 -0.56 -11.65
N LYS A 88 8.47 0.64 -11.15
CA LYS A 88 8.21 1.90 -11.89
C LYS A 88 9.08 2.08 -13.13
N LYS A 89 10.24 1.43 -13.23
CA LYS A 89 11.17 1.56 -14.37
C LYS A 89 10.63 0.87 -15.61
N ASP A 90 10.17 -0.37 -15.47
CA ASP A 90 9.72 -1.21 -16.59
C ASP A 90 8.23 -1.50 -16.59
N ARG A 91 7.50 -1.02 -15.57
CA ARG A 91 6.05 -1.20 -15.36
C ARG A 91 5.66 -2.67 -15.28
N LYS A 92 6.53 -3.52 -14.72
CA LYS A 92 6.24 -4.93 -14.46
C LYS A 92 5.94 -5.16 -12.99
N TRP A 93 5.06 -6.13 -12.73
CA TRP A 93 4.82 -6.64 -11.38
C TRP A 93 6.01 -7.47 -10.92
N VAL A 94 6.49 -7.19 -9.71
CA VAL A 94 7.55 -7.94 -9.03
C VAL A 94 6.97 -8.57 -7.78
N GLU A 95 7.28 -9.84 -7.56
CA GLU A 95 6.85 -10.56 -6.35
C GLU A 95 7.47 -9.92 -5.09
N GLY A 96 6.62 -9.63 -4.12
CA GLY A 96 7.03 -9.17 -2.80
C GLY A 96 7.19 -10.35 -1.84
N ARG A 97 8.14 -10.22 -0.90
CA ARG A 97 8.34 -11.23 0.14
C ARG A 97 7.40 -11.00 1.31
N LEU A 98 6.43 -11.90 1.50
CA LEU A 98 5.61 -11.95 2.70
C LEU A 98 6.38 -12.64 3.84
N ILE A 99 6.30 -12.03 5.02
CA ILE A 99 6.75 -12.62 6.27
C ILE A 99 5.50 -13.08 7.00
N ASN A 100 5.45 -14.35 7.41
CA ASN A 100 4.37 -14.85 8.26
C ASN A 100 4.85 -14.85 9.71
N ASP A 101 4.18 -14.09 10.56
CA ASP A 101 4.46 -14.03 12.00
C ASP A 101 3.17 -14.27 12.78
N ARG A 102 3.14 -15.34 13.59
CA ARG A 102 1.99 -15.70 14.45
C ARG A 102 0.62 -15.67 13.75
N GLY A 103 0.56 -16.12 12.50
CA GLY A 103 -0.66 -16.16 11.70
C GLY A 103 -1.03 -14.86 10.99
N LYS A 104 -0.23 -13.79 11.13
CA LYS A 104 -0.37 -12.54 10.37
C LYS A 104 0.60 -12.52 9.21
N SER A 105 0.15 -12.04 8.06
CA SER A 105 1.03 -11.75 6.94
C SER A 105 1.55 -10.32 7.06
N ILE A 106 2.86 -10.15 6.87
CA ILE A 106 3.55 -8.88 6.99
C ILE A 106 4.32 -8.62 5.70
N PHE A 107 4.24 -7.40 5.17
CA PHE A 107 5.04 -6.94 4.04
C PHE A 107 5.80 -5.68 4.42
N LYS A 108 7.09 -5.62 4.10
CA LYS A 108 7.94 -4.47 4.38
C LYS A 108 8.45 -3.88 3.09
N LEU A 109 8.44 -2.56 2.99
CA LEU A 109 9.09 -1.86 1.89
C LEU A 109 9.71 -0.54 2.35
N LYS A 110 10.72 -0.11 1.60
CA LYS A 110 11.35 1.20 1.74
C LYS A 110 10.81 2.11 0.65
N LEU A 111 10.27 3.25 1.05
CA LEU A 111 9.77 4.29 0.16
C LEU A 111 10.80 5.41 0.07
N SER A 112 11.11 5.82 -1.16
CA SER A 112 11.93 7.01 -1.42
C SER A 112 11.19 8.29 -0.98
N GLN A 113 11.95 9.38 -0.82
CA GLN A 113 11.42 10.68 -0.41
C GLN A 113 10.36 11.19 -1.40
N GLY A 114 9.18 11.56 -0.89
CA GLY A 114 8.04 12.06 -1.69
C GLY A 114 7.48 11.07 -2.72
N ASP A 115 7.88 9.80 -2.65
CA ASP A 115 7.56 8.80 -3.65
C ASP A 115 6.41 7.88 -3.20
N ALA A 116 5.85 7.12 -4.14
CA ALA A 116 4.82 6.13 -3.85
C ALA A 116 5.08 4.82 -4.58
N GLU A 117 4.56 3.73 -4.01
CA GLU A 117 4.57 2.39 -4.59
C GLU A 117 3.15 1.88 -4.74
N LEU A 118 2.89 1.20 -5.85
CA LEU A 118 1.64 0.48 -6.10
C LEU A 118 1.84 -1.00 -5.81
N ILE A 119 0.96 -1.53 -4.98
CA ILE A 119 0.98 -2.90 -4.50
C ILE A 119 -0.32 -3.56 -4.93
N LYS A 120 -0.23 -4.78 -5.43
CA LYS A 120 -1.35 -5.68 -5.67
C LYS A 120 -1.32 -6.79 -4.63
N VAL A 121 -2.46 -7.02 -3.98
CA VAL A 121 -2.62 -8.04 -2.95
C VAL A 121 -3.69 -9.04 -3.40
N VAL A 122 -3.36 -10.33 -3.29
CA VAL A 122 -4.32 -11.42 -3.49
C VAL A 122 -4.58 -12.04 -2.14
N LEU A 123 -5.81 -11.89 -1.65
CA LEU A 123 -6.24 -12.52 -0.41
C LEU A 123 -6.43 -14.04 -0.62
N GLY A 124 -6.16 -14.81 0.43
CA GLY A 124 -6.39 -16.24 0.48
C GLY A 124 -7.75 -16.55 1.09
N ASN A 125 -8.41 -17.58 0.55
CA ASN A 125 -9.59 -18.20 1.17
C ASN A 125 -9.22 -18.97 2.44
#